data_AF-A0A2V3JC48-F1
#
_entry.id   AF-A0A2V3JC48-F1
#
_cell.length_a   1.000
_cell.length_b   1.000
_cell.length_c   1.000
_cell.angle_alpha   90.00
_cell.angle_beta   90.00
_cell.angle_gamma   90.00
#
_symmetry.space_group_name_H-M   'P 1'
#
loop_
_entity.id
_entity.type
_entity.pdbx_description
1 polymer ?
#
loop_
_entity_poly.entity_id
_entity_poly.type
_entity_poly.pdbx_seq_one_letter_code
_entity_poly.pdbx_strand_id
1 'polypeptide(L)' 'MEALIKEAGLEEIYHKVKAGKRLLKEDGIRLYNAPLLAVGYLANIVRERLHGKRAYYVYNQHINY' A
#
# COMPACT_ATOMS: atom_id res chain seq x y z
N MET A 1 -7.50 -7.19 -10.59
CA MET A 1 -6.76 -5.98 -10.15
C MET A 1 -5.48 -5.71 -10.95
N GLU A 2 -4.84 -6.73 -11.54
CA GLU A 2 -3.65 -6.51 -12.38
C GLU A 2 -3.92 -5.61 -13.61
N ALA A 3 -5.11 -5.68 -14.22
CA ALA A 3 -5.52 -4.76 -15.28
C ALA A 3 -5.49 -3.28 -14.82
N LEU A 4 -5.96 -2.98 -13.61
CA LEU A 4 -5.94 -1.62 -13.06
C LEU A 4 -4.51 -1.16 -12.73
N ILE A 5 -3.63 -2.07 -12.30
CA ILE A 5 -2.21 -1.76 -12.11
C ILE A 5 -1.55 -1.42 -13.45
N LYS A 6 -1.90 -2.14 -14.52
CA LYS A 6 -1.43 -1.88 -15.88
C LYS A 6 -1.93 -0.53 -16.40
N GLU A 7 -3.22 -0.24 -16.25
CA GLU A 7 -3.81 1.05 -16.61
C GLU A 7 -3.18 2.21 -15.84
N ALA A 8 -2.81 1.99 -14.57
CA ALA A 8 -2.12 2.97 -13.75
C ALA A 8 -0.61 3.10 -14.02
N GLY A 9 -0.02 2.26 -14.88
CA GLY A 9 1.42 2.26 -15.17
C GLY A 9 2.30 1.93 -13.96
N LEU A 10 1.81 1.07 -13.05
CA LEU A 10 2.47 0.70 -11.80
C LEU A 10 3.04 -0.73 -11.79
N GLU A 11 3.20 -1.38 -12.94
CA GLU A 11 3.61 -2.78 -13.04
C GLU A 11 4.97 -3.05 -12.40
N GLU A 12 5.94 -2.17 -12.60
CA GLU A 12 7.27 -2.29 -12.00
C GLU A 12 7.19 -2.24 -10.46
N ILE A 13 6.38 -1.31 -9.93
CA ILE A 13 6.15 -1.15 -8.49
C ILE A 13 5.40 -2.36 -7.94
N TYR A 14 4.43 -2.89 -8.68
CA TYR A 14 3.73 -4.13 -8.35
C TYR A 14 4.69 -5.31 -8.21
N HIS A 15 5.63 -5.47 -9.13
CA HIS A 15 6.65 -6.53 -9.02
C HIS A 15 7.57 -6.33 -7.82
N LYS A 16 8.00 -5.09 -7.53
CA LYS A 16 8.78 -4.77 -6.32
C LYS A 16 8.01 -5.13 -5.06
N VAL A 17 6.74 -4.73 -4.97
CA VAL A 17 5.84 -5.02 -3.84
C VAL A 17 5.65 -6.53 -3.66
N LYS A 18 5.37 -7.28 -4.74
CA LYS A 18 5.25 -8.75 -4.69
C LYS A 18 6.54 -9.43 -4.25
N ALA A 19 7.69 -8.94 -4.70
CA ALA A 19 9.00 -9.43 -4.30
C ALA A 19 9.45 -8.96 -2.90
N GLY A 20 8.69 -8.10 -2.22
CA GLY A 20 9.07 -7.54 -0.92
C GLY A 20 10.28 -6.60 -0.98
N LYS A 21 10.56 -6.03 -2.15
CA LYS A 21 11.66 -5.08 -2.34
C LYS A 21 11.26 -3.69 -1.85
N ARG A 22 12.24 -2.97 -1.30
CA ARG A 22 12.07 -1.58 -0.88
C ARG A 22 11.79 -0.69 -2.09
N LEU A 23 10.79 0.19 -1.96
CA LEU A 23 10.51 1.23 -2.96
C LEU A 23 11.44 2.43 -2.78
N LEU A 24 11.80 3.07 -3.88
CA LEU A 24 12.63 4.27 -3.91
C LEU A 24 11.79 5.55 -3.97
N LYS A 25 12.45 6.70 -3.93
CA LYS A 25 11.79 8.01 -3.96
C LYS A 25 10.97 8.19 -5.25
N GLU A 26 11.51 7.74 -6.38
CA GLU A 26 10.89 7.83 -7.70
C GLU A 26 9.62 6.98 -7.77
N ASP A 27 9.63 5.79 -7.14
CA ASP A 27 8.45 4.95 -6.99
C ASP A 27 7.37 5.67 -6.16
N GLY A 28 7.78 6.37 -5.09
CA GLY A 28 6.89 7.19 -4.27
C GLY A 28 6.20 8.31 -5.05
N ILE A 29 6.92 9.00 -5.92
CA ILE A 29 6.35 10.05 -6.79
C ILE A 29 5.35 9.45 -7.78
N ARG A 30 5.65 8.29 -8.37
CA ARG A 30 4.71 7.58 -9.25
C ARG A 30 3.44 7.18 -8.52
N LEU A 31 3.56 6.67 -7.29
CA LEU A 31 2.42 6.31 -6.46
C LEU A 31 1.57 7.53 -6.08
N TYR A 32 2.20 8.67 -5.79
CA TYR A 32 1.51 9.90 -5.41
C TYR A 32 0.58 10.42 -6.52
N ASN A 33 0.96 10.23 -7.79
CA ASN A 33 0.21 10.67 -8.96
C ASN A 33 -0.76 9.59 -9.51
N ALA A 34 -0.81 8.41 -8.89
CA ALA A 34 -1.60 7.29 -9.40
C ALA A 34 -3.05 7.28 -8.85
N PRO A 35 -3.99 6.59 -9.54
CA PRO A 35 -5.34 6.39 -9.01
C PRO A 35 -5.33 5.73 -7.64
N LEU A 36 -6.12 6.25 -6.70
CA LEU A 36 -6.15 5.81 -5.31
C LEU A 36 -6.42 4.30 -5.16
N LEU A 37 -7.28 3.72 -6.00
CA LEU A 37 -7.57 2.28 -5.97
C LEU A 37 -6.35 1.42 -6.34
N ALA A 38 -5.49 1.91 -7.23
CA ALA A 38 -4.26 1.21 -7.62
C ALA A 38 -3.28 1.17 -6.44
N VAL A 39 -3.11 2.33 -5.80
CA VAL A 39 -2.27 2.48 -4.60
C VAL A 39 -2.82 1.64 -3.45
N GLY A 40 -4.13 1.68 -3.22
CA GLY A 40 -4.82 0.91 -2.19
C GLY A 40 -4.65 -0.60 -2.38
N TYR A 41 -4.71 -1.09 -3.62
CA TYR A 41 -4.44 -2.51 -3.90
C TYR A 41 -3.00 -2.91 -3.57
N LEU A 42 -2.01 -2.11 -3.98
CA LEU A 42 -0.60 -2.35 -3.65
C LEU A 42 -0.34 -2.33 -2.14
N ALA A 43 -0.94 -1.36 -1.43
CA ALA A 43 -0.87 -1.26 0.01
C ALA A 43 -1.51 -2.48 0.70
N ASN A 44 -2.65 -2.96 0.19
CA ASN A 44 -3.34 -4.11 0.75
C ASN A 44 -2.50 -5.40 0.65
N ILE A 45 -1.77 -5.61 -0.45
CA ILE A 45 -0.84 -6.75 -0.59
C ILE A 45 0.17 -6.77 0.57
N VAL A 46 0.76 -5.62 0.89
CA VAL A 46 1.76 -5.52 1.97
C VAL A 46 1.08 -5.68 3.34
N ARG A 47 -0.08 -5.04 3.55
CA ARG A 47 -0.86 -5.16 4.79
C ARG A 47 -1.27 -6.59 5.09
N GLU A 48 -1.77 -7.33 4.11
CA GLU A 48 -2.16 -8.74 4.27
C GLU A 48 -0.94 -9.64 4.51
N ARG A 49 0.20 -9.37 3.85
CA ARG A 49 1.45 -10.10 4.11
C ARG A 49 1.91 -9.95 5.56
N LEU A 50 1.82 -8.75 6.12
CA LEU A 50 2.30 -8.46 7.48
C LEU A 50 1.29 -8.85 8.57
N HIS A 51 0.00 -8.69 8.32
CA HIS A 51 -1.03 -8.74 9.37
C HIS A 51 -2.14 -9.78 9.08
N GLY A 52 -2.18 -10.37 7.89
CA GLY A 52 -3.31 -11.17 7.43
C GLY A 52 -4.59 -10.35 7.46
N LYS A 53 -5.67 -10.96 7.96
CA LYS A 53 -6.98 -10.31 8.13
C LYS A 53 -7.16 -9.60 9.48
N ARG A 54 -6.14 -9.57 10.33
CA ARG A 54 -6.24 -8.93 11.65
C ARG A 54 -6.38 -7.41 11.52
N ALA A 55 -7.15 -6.82 12.42
CA ALA A 55 -7.22 -5.38 12.63
C ALA A 55 -7.00 -5.13 14.11
N TYR A 56 -6.08 -4.23 14.44
CA TYR A 56 -5.75 -3.85 15.81
C TYR A 56 -6.42 -2.52 16.11
N TYR A 57 -6.89 -2.35 17.33
CA TYR A 57 -7.47 -1.09 17.81
C TYR A 57 -6.79 -0.69 19.12
N VAL A 58 -6.79 0.61 19.42
CA VAL A 58 -6.22 1.17 20.64
C VAL A 58 -7.31 1.92 21.38
N TYR A 59 -7.46 1.65 22.67
CA TYR A 59 -8.30 2.43 23.58
C TYR A 59 -7.40 3.38 24.38
N ASN A 60 -7.43 4.67 24.04
CA ASN A 60 -6.69 5.71 24.75
C ASN A 60 -7.68 6.59 25.51
N GLN A 61 -7.58 6.60 26.84
CA GLN A 61 -8.36 7.49 27.70
C GLN A 61 -7.46 8.66 28.13
N HIS A 62 -7.82 9.87 27.71
CA HIS A 62 -7.14 11.09 28.15
C HIS A 62 -8.00 11.77 29.23
N ILE A 63 -7.47 11.88 30.44
CA ILE A 63 -8.11 12.60 31.55
C ILE A 63 -7.41 13.96 31.66
N ASN A 64 -8.12 15.02 31.29
CA ASN A 64 -7.69 16.39 31.56
C ASN A 64 -8.26 16.79 32.93
N TYR A 65 -7.38 17.14 33.88
CA TYR A 65 -7.76 17.78 35.16
C TYR A 65 -7.43 19.26 35.10
#